data_AF-A0A2V9HJW2-F1
#
_entry.id   AF-A0A2V9HJW2-F1
#
_cell.length_a   1.000
_cell.length_b   1.000
_cell.length_c   1.000
_cell.angle_alpha   90.00
_cell.angle_beta   90.00
_cell.angle_gamma   90.00
#
_symmetry.space_group_name_H-M   'P 1'
#
loop_
_entity.id
_entity.type
_entity.pdbx_description
1 polymer ?
#
loop_
_entity_poly.entity_id
_entity_poly.type
_entity_poly.pdbx_seq_one_letter_code
_entity_poly.pdbx_strand_id
1 'polypeptide(L)'
;MSNSEKRLSDWHVGTRRHMLLKLNQILFLGFLCAVVMHVSCSAKKPITSSYAPFRLESLNNDSLLLTPPIPEGHANNAAIKMTLIGNTTPPSVTNCFAERGPFRLEQGRNDPHSIQITLPAPETWLTDLEGSAEPRASEDIEALYAILADLDQLQQEGCFGETNSSIRDFILQSLPMTPNESLFNTYGYLEGRTSMDLKPGMRLKIERAYFRPAKAGNEEHDAKTFLGVSTMYLDVEVAGNSKIRFRRVGSIRYSPASLAHRVQEENRDLGLILIPRQLHYRLLFYTYLVPKKHTRFPAIIGAGNASQLDELDRELRAQSDESCKNVATARRVTCVEFDGSVAVSALIKVELNGKPRFLEWGAKIKDVLSKSSEVEALKTLRFQRRFMNSYYDVRFDPEDSNVLSLALVGGDRLTWSKSSSAPQ
;
A
#
# COMPACT_ATOMS: atom_id res chain seq x y z
N MET A 1 71.32 12.88 6.25
CA MET A 1 71.18 14.24 5.67
C MET A 1 69.82 14.78 6.09
N SER A 2 69.84 15.84 6.93
CA SER A 2 68.97 17.04 6.96
C SER A 2 67.46 16.89 6.67
N ASN A 3 66.49 17.42 7.40
CA ASN A 3 66.45 18.27 8.59
C ASN A 3 65.03 18.25 9.22
N SER A 4 64.99 18.56 10.52
CA SER A 4 63.95 19.18 11.38
C SER A 4 62.74 19.87 10.70
N GLU A 5 61.53 19.92 11.28
CA GLU A 5 61.22 20.83 12.40
C GLU A 5 59.94 20.49 13.20
N LYS A 6 60.03 20.81 14.51
CA LYS A 6 59.01 20.74 15.57
C LYS A 6 58.10 21.98 15.54
N ARG A 7 56.86 21.85 16.04
CA ARG A 7 56.26 22.90 16.89
C ARG A 7 55.27 22.33 17.91
N LEU A 8 55.39 22.82 19.14
CA LEU A 8 54.75 22.43 20.40
C LEU A 8 53.94 23.64 20.95
N SER A 9 53.24 23.45 22.08
CA SER A 9 52.61 24.41 23.02
C SER A 9 51.31 25.13 22.58
N ASP A 10 50.29 25.39 23.40
CA ASP A 10 49.99 25.22 24.85
C ASP A 10 48.46 25.37 25.07
N TRP A 11 47.79 24.56 25.91
CA TRP A 11 47.36 24.84 27.30
C TRP A 11 46.66 26.18 27.57
N HIS A 12 45.35 26.14 27.88
CA HIS A 12 44.80 26.89 29.02
C HIS A 12 43.54 26.24 29.62
N VAL A 13 43.66 25.93 30.91
CA VAL A 13 42.63 25.58 31.90
C VAL A 13 42.22 26.85 32.62
N GLY A 14 40.93 27.05 32.92
CA GLY A 14 40.43 28.26 33.59
C GLY A 14 39.03 28.12 34.17
N THR A 15 38.95 27.37 35.27
CA THR A 15 38.07 27.40 36.46
C THR A 15 36.87 28.36 36.60
N ARG A 16 35.76 27.74 37.03
CA ARG A 16 34.64 28.20 37.89
C ARG A 16 34.80 29.51 38.67
N ARG A 17 33.71 30.30 38.75
CA ARG A 17 33.24 30.92 40.01
C ARG A 17 31.71 30.97 40.09
N HIS A 18 31.19 30.46 41.20
CA HIS A 18 29.86 30.72 41.75
C HIS A 18 29.75 32.17 42.23
N MET A 19 28.57 32.77 42.09
CA MET A 19 27.98 33.61 43.15
C MET A 19 26.47 33.72 42.98
N LEU A 20 25.76 33.30 44.02
CA LEU A 20 24.41 33.73 44.37
C LEU A 20 24.37 35.26 44.54
N LEU A 21 23.25 35.90 44.22
CA LEU A 21 22.47 36.69 45.20
C LEU A 21 21.20 37.31 44.58
N LYS A 22 20.11 37.20 45.37
CA LYS A 22 19.00 38.14 45.59
C LYS A 22 17.83 38.31 44.60
N LEU A 23 16.73 37.66 44.99
CA LEU A 23 15.41 38.22 45.34
C LEU A 23 15.28 39.76 45.38
N ASN A 24 14.36 40.31 44.59
CA ASN A 24 13.38 41.38 44.92
C ASN A 24 12.47 41.62 43.69
N GLN A 25 11.20 41.17 43.72
CA GLN A 25 10.03 42.01 43.98
C GLN A 25 10.05 43.39 43.31
N ILE A 26 9.43 43.48 42.12
CA ILE A 26 8.65 44.67 41.71
C ILE A 26 7.38 44.15 41.00
N LEU A 27 6.24 44.44 41.64
CA LEU A 27 4.90 44.37 41.05
C LEU A 27 4.83 45.27 39.81
N PHE A 28 4.36 44.73 38.68
CA PHE A 28 3.60 45.52 37.72
C PHE A 28 2.44 44.69 37.17
N LEU A 29 1.24 45.07 37.62
CA LEU A 29 -0.03 44.76 36.99
C LEU A 29 0.00 45.29 35.55
N GLY A 30 -0.38 44.45 34.59
CA GLY A 30 -0.54 44.84 33.20
C GLY A 30 -1.35 43.81 32.45
N PHE A 31 -2.68 43.94 32.57
CA PHE A 31 -3.71 43.52 31.60
C PHE A 31 -3.19 42.72 30.40
N LEU A 32 -3.37 41.40 30.41
CA LEU A 32 -3.29 40.60 29.18
C LEU A 32 -4.65 39.96 28.91
N CYS A 33 -5.22 40.36 27.77
CA CYS A 33 -6.47 39.91 27.20
C CYS A 33 -6.58 38.38 27.21
N ALA A 34 -7.63 37.87 27.85
CA ALA A 34 -8.17 36.55 27.59
C ALA A 34 -8.79 36.54 26.18
N VAL A 35 -8.00 36.23 25.16
CA VAL A 35 -8.52 35.82 23.86
C VAL A 35 -8.97 34.37 24.02
N VAL A 36 -10.25 34.20 24.33
CA VAL A 36 -10.95 32.92 24.21
C VAL A 36 -11.00 32.59 22.72
N MET A 37 -10.02 31.82 22.25
CA MET A 37 -10.06 31.15 20.96
C MET A 37 -11.22 30.13 21.01
N HIS A 38 -12.42 30.56 20.62
CA HIS A 38 -13.46 29.65 20.17
C HIS A 38 -12.95 28.97 18.91
N VAL A 39 -12.24 27.85 19.08
CA VAL A 39 -12.02 26.87 18.02
C VAL A 39 -13.38 26.23 17.77
N SER A 40 -14.17 26.87 16.92
CA SER A 40 -15.33 26.26 16.32
C SER A 40 -14.85 25.01 15.58
N CYS A 41 -15.09 23.84 16.19
CA CYS A 41 -15.14 22.58 15.48
C CYS A 41 -16.24 22.69 14.43
N SER A 42 -15.90 23.25 13.27
CA SER A 42 -16.71 23.10 12.07
C SER A 42 -16.61 21.61 11.72
N ALA A 43 -17.61 20.84 12.16
CA ALA A 43 -17.84 19.51 11.64
C ALA A 43 -17.92 19.66 10.12
N LYS A 44 -16.84 19.25 9.43
CA LYS A 44 -16.81 19.22 7.97
C LYS A 44 -18.04 18.41 7.56
N LYS A 45 -19.05 19.09 7.00
CA LYS A 45 -20.19 18.41 6.38
C LYS A 45 -19.59 17.36 5.43
N PRO A 46 -20.03 16.10 5.50
CA PRO A 46 -19.59 15.11 4.54
C PRO A 46 -19.91 15.67 3.16
N ILE A 47 -18.89 15.71 2.30
CA ILE A 47 -19.08 15.96 0.88
C ILE A 47 -20.08 14.88 0.46
N THR A 48 -21.31 15.28 0.12
CA THR A 48 -22.32 14.38 -0.42
C THR A 48 -21.75 13.84 -1.71
N SER A 49 -21.29 12.59 -1.67
CA SER A 49 -20.77 11.93 -2.85
C SER A 49 -21.91 11.72 -3.85
N SER A 50 -21.62 11.93 -5.14
CA SER A 50 -22.51 11.59 -6.24
C SER A 50 -22.65 10.08 -6.47
N TYR A 51 -21.81 9.26 -5.84
CA TYR A 51 -21.79 7.81 -6.03
C TYR A 51 -22.47 7.07 -4.87
N ALA A 52 -22.98 5.89 -5.18
CA ALA A 52 -23.54 4.97 -4.20
C ALA A 52 -22.45 4.49 -3.21
N PRO A 53 -22.81 3.97 -2.03
CA PRO A 53 -21.82 3.34 -1.14
C PRO A 53 -21.28 2.03 -1.73
N PHE A 54 -20.21 1.51 -1.12
CA PHE A 54 -19.81 0.12 -1.33
C PHE A 54 -20.91 -0.81 -0.83
N ARG A 55 -21.09 -1.95 -1.49
CA ARG A 55 -22.12 -2.92 -1.14
C ARG A 55 -21.52 -4.33 -1.16
N LEU A 56 -21.76 -5.06 -0.09
CA LEU A 56 -21.49 -6.48 -0.02
C LEU A 56 -22.79 -7.22 -0.34
N GLU A 57 -22.79 -7.92 -1.47
CA GLU A 57 -23.96 -8.63 -2.01
C GLU A 57 -23.61 -10.11 -2.21
N SER A 58 -24.60 -11.00 -2.14
CA SER A 58 -24.39 -12.43 -2.37
C SER A 58 -24.40 -12.76 -3.86
N LEU A 59 -23.47 -13.59 -4.32
CA LEU A 59 -23.39 -14.09 -5.70
C LEU A 59 -22.98 -15.57 -5.69
N ASN A 60 -23.81 -16.46 -6.24
CA ASN A 60 -23.51 -17.89 -6.40
C ASN A 60 -22.96 -18.61 -5.15
N ASN A 61 -23.55 -18.33 -3.98
CA ASN A 61 -23.13 -18.80 -2.64
C ASN A 61 -21.82 -18.20 -2.09
N ASP A 62 -21.22 -17.23 -2.77
CA ASP A 62 -20.15 -16.38 -2.24
C ASP A 62 -20.65 -14.94 -2.06
N SER A 63 -19.75 -14.05 -1.67
CA SER A 63 -19.96 -12.62 -1.57
C SER A 63 -19.18 -11.85 -2.60
N LEU A 64 -19.75 -10.73 -2.99
CA LEU A 64 -19.21 -9.79 -3.94
C LEU A 64 -19.20 -8.39 -3.33
N LEU A 65 -18.05 -7.74 -3.37
CA LEU A 65 -17.91 -6.33 -3.04
C LEU A 65 -18.11 -5.51 -4.31
N LEU A 66 -19.25 -4.83 -4.40
CA LEU A 66 -19.54 -3.82 -5.41
C LEU A 66 -19.04 -2.45 -4.96
N THR A 67 -18.49 -1.71 -5.92
CA THR A 67 -17.83 -0.43 -5.70
C THR A 67 -18.80 0.73 -5.99
N PRO A 68 -18.53 1.95 -5.48
CA PRO A 68 -19.41 3.11 -5.63
C PRO A 68 -19.91 3.43 -7.05
N PRO A 69 -19.11 3.28 -8.11
CA PRO A 69 -19.57 3.56 -9.48
C PRO A 69 -20.58 2.55 -10.03
N ILE A 70 -20.67 1.35 -9.46
CA ILE A 70 -21.61 0.32 -9.91
C ILE A 70 -23.01 0.69 -9.39
N PRO A 71 -24.04 0.82 -10.25
CA PRO A 71 -25.41 1.14 -9.82
C PRO A 71 -26.02 0.07 -8.91
N GLU A 72 -26.96 0.48 -8.04
CA GLU A 72 -27.80 -0.48 -7.30
C GLU A 72 -28.66 -1.30 -8.28
N GLY A 73 -28.77 -2.61 -8.04
CA GLY A 73 -29.54 -3.52 -8.90
C GLY A 73 -28.88 -3.82 -10.25
N HIS A 74 -27.58 -3.52 -10.43
CA HIS A 74 -26.83 -3.92 -11.62
C HIS A 74 -26.85 -5.45 -11.78
N ALA A 75 -27.12 -5.94 -12.99
CA ALA A 75 -27.21 -7.37 -13.24
C ALA A 75 -25.80 -8.00 -13.27
N ASN A 76 -25.63 -9.11 -12.54
CA ASN A 76 -24.33 -9.77 -12.38
C ASN A 76 -23.77 -10.38 -13.68
N ASN A 77 -24.62 -10.60 -14.67
CA ASN A 77 -24.25 -11.10 -16.00
C ASN A 77 -24.08 -9.97 -17.05
N ALA A 78 -24.26 -8.71 -16.67
CA ALA A 78 -24.14 -7.57 -17.57
C ALA A 78 -22.82 -6.82 -17.36
N ALA A 79 -22.19 -6.39 -18.47
CA ALA A 79 -21.01 -5.55 -18.43
C ALA A 79 -21.30 -4.22 -17.69
N ILE A 80 -20.34 -3.78 -16.87
CA ILE A 80 -20.46 -2.54 -16.11
C ILE A 80 -20.01 -1.38 -16.99
N LYS A 81 -20.88 -0.40 -17.20
CA LYS A 81 -20.58 0.81 -17.97
C LYS A 81 -20.52 2.02 -17.05
N MET A 82 -19.45 2.78 -17.14
CA MET A 82 -19.20 3.94 -16.30
C MET A 82 -18.68 5.10 -17.13
N THR A 83 -18.94 6.30 -16.65
CA THR A 83 -18.40 7.53 -17.22
C THR A 83 -17.51 8.22 -16.20
N LEU A 84 -16.26 8.50 -16.60
CA LEU A 84 -15.35 9.35 -15.86
C LEU A 84 -15.27 10.71 -16.57
N ILE A 85 -15.50 11.79 -15.84
CA ILE A 85 -15.47 13.14 -16.39
C ILE A 85 -14.10 13.75 -16.11
N GLY A 86 -13.39 14.11 -17.18
CA GLY A 86 -12.15 14.87 -17.16
C GLY A 86 -12.37 16.34 -16.83
N ASN A 87 -11.28 17.03 -16.53
CA ASN A 87 -11.30 18.47 -16.30
C ASN A 87 -11.52 19.24 -17.60
N THR A 88 -11.60 20.56 -17.49
CA THR A 88 -11.94 21.49 -18.58
C THR A 88 -10.91 21.54 -19.71
N THR A 89 -9.75 20.89 -19.59
CA THR A 89 -8.77 20.85 -20.67
C THR A 89 -9.25 19.86 -21.74
N PRO A 90 -9.56 20.32 -22.97
CA PRO A 90 -9.99 19.42 -24.01
C PRO A 90 -8.84 18.51 -24.44
N PRO A 91 -9.12 17.26 -24.82
CA PRO A 91 -8.09 16.36 -25.35
C PRO A 91 -7.53 16.90 -26.65
N SER A 92 -6.24 16.62 -26.91
CA SER A 92 -5.56 17.07 -28.13
C SER A 92 -5.82 16.15 -29.32
N VAL A 93 -6.33 14.94 -29.06
CA VAL A 93 -6.68 13.92 -30.06
C VAL A 93 -8.15 13.56 -29.92
N THR A 94 -8.79 13.26 -31.05
CA THR A 94 -10.20 12.81 -31.09
C THR A 94 -10.27 11.35 -31.52
N ASN A 95 -11.37 10.67 -31.17
CA ASN A 95 -11.62 9.25 -31.48
C ASN A 95 -10.69 8.27 -30.75
N CYS A 96 -10.34 8.59 -29.51
CA CYS A 96 -9.51 7.73 -28.68
C CYS A 96 -10.28 6.50 -28.21
N PHE A 97 -9.72 5.33 -28.46
CA PHE A 97 -10.36 4.04 -28.26
C PHE A 97 -9.32 2.94 -28.00
N ALA A 98 -9.61 2.07 -27.04
CA ALA A 98 -8.92 0.80 -26.85
C ALA A 98 -9.88 -0.28 -26.33
N GLU A 99 -9.63 -1.52 -26.72
CA GLU A 99 -10.41 -2.69 -26.31
C GLU A 99 -9.49 -3.91 -26.18
N ARG A 100 -9.58 -4.60 -25.03
CA ARG A 100 -8.86 -5.84 -24.74
C ARG A 100 -9.78 -6.75 -23.94
N GLY A 101 -10.12 -7.91 -24.50
CA GLY A 101 -11.07 -8.82 -23.86
C GLY A 101 -12.38 -8.10 -23.51
N PRO A 102 -12.91 -8.22 -22.28
CA PRO A 102 -14.14 -7.55 -21.87
C PRO A 102 -13.96 -6.07 -21.49
N PHE A 103 -12.74 -5.54 -21.56
CA PHE A 103 -12.42 -4.17 -21.18
C PHE A 103 -12.44 -3.25 -22.40
N ARG A 104 -13.07 -2.10 -22.24
CA ARG A 104 -13.11 -1.06 -23.29
C ARG A 104 -12.99 0.33 -22.68
N LEU A 105 -12.22 1.16 -23.36
CA LEU A 105 -12.02 2.57 -23.04
C LEU A 105 -12.29 3.38 -24.30
N GLU A 106 -13.15 4.39 -24.22
CA GLU A 106 -13.39 5.28 -25.35
C GLU A 106 -13.73 6.71 -24.92
N GLN A 107 -13.40 7.68 -25.77
CA GLN A 107 -13.87 9.05 -25.60
C GLN A 107 -15.40 9.12 -25.76
N GLY A 108 -16.07 9.88 -24.89
CA GLY A 108 -17.52 10.04 -24.97
C GLY A 108 -17.96 10.79 -26.22
N ARG A 109 -19.00 10.26 -26.88
CA ARG A 109 -19.49 10.78 -28.16
C ARG A 109 -20.09 12.18 -28.07
N ASN A 110 -20.73 12.49 -26.95
CA ASN A 110 -21.48 13.73 -26.74
C ASN A 110 -20.72 14.74 -25.87
N ASP A 111 -19.69 14.29 -25.17
CA ASP A 111 -18.87 15.12 -24.29
C ASP A 111 -17.40 14.68 -24.43
N PRO A 112 -16.54 15.49 -25.09
CA PRO A 112 -15.15 15.15 -25.32
C PRO A 112 -14.31 15.11 -24.04
N HIS A 113 -14.82 15.64 -22.92
CA HIS A 113 -14.20 15.54 -21.59
C HIS A 113 -14.59 14.25 -20.88
N SER A 114 -15.62 13.55 -21.36
CA SER A 114 -16.06 12.29 -20.76
C SER A 114 -15.30 11.10 -21.36
N ILE A 115 -14.99 10.15 -20.49
CA ILE A 115 -14.33 8.89 -20.83
C ILE A 115 -15.30 7.78 -20.46
N GLN A 116 -15.70 6.99 -21.44
CA GLN A 116 -16.55 5.82 -21.26
C GLN A 116 -15.67 4.61 -20.98
N ILE A 117 -15.96 3.93 -19.88
CA ILE A 117 -15.22 2.77 -19.40
C ILE A 117 -16.21 1.61 -19.31
N THR A 118 -15.87 0.49 -19.95
CA THR A 118 -16.59 -0.77 -19.82
C THR A 118 -15.72 -1.78 -19.10
N LEU A 119 -16.25 -2.37 -18.03
CA LEU A 119 -15.64 -3.46 -17.28
C LEU A 119 -16.44 -4.76 -17.53
N PRO A 120 -15.85 -5.94 -17.31
CA PRO A 120 -16.55 -7.22 -17.40
C PRO A 120 -17.79 -7.29 -16.51
N ALA A 121 -18.67 -8.24 -16.85
CA ALA A 121 -19.75 -8.64 -15.96
C ALA A 121 -19.17 -9.28 -14.68
N PRO A 122 -19.71 -8.98 -13.49
CA PRO A 122 -19.24 -9.57 -12.24
C PRO A 122 -19.08 -11.09 -12.26
N GLU A 123 -20.06 -11.83 -12.78
CA GLU A 123 -20.01 -13.30 -12.85
C GLU A 123 -18.82 -13.82 -13.66
N THR A 124 -18.57 -13.24 -14.83
CA THR A 124 -17.46 -13.63 -15.71
C THR A 124 -16.12 -13.30 -15.05
N TRP A 125 -16.00 -12.09 -14.51
CA TRP A 125 -14.78 -11.61 -13.87
C TRP A 125 -14.35 -12.45 -12.66
N LEU A 126 -15.29 -12.80 -11.78
CA LEU A 126 -14.96 -13.61 -10.60
C LEU A 126 -14.60 -15.05 -10.95
N THR A 127 -15.26 -15.64 -11.95
CA THR A 127 -14.94 -17.01 -12.41
C THR A 127 -13.49 -17.12 -12.90
N ASP A 128 -12.99 -16.06 -13.54
CA ASP A 128 -11.61 -15.96 -14.02
C ASP A 128 -10.60 -15.83 -12.87
N LEU A 129 -10.95 -15.07 -11.81
CA LEU A 129 -10.13 -14.88 -10.61
C LEU A 129 -9.95 -16.17 -9.79
N GLU A 130 -11.00 -16.98 -9.66
CA GLU A 130 -11.00 -18.21 -8.84
C GLU A 130 -10.12 -19.33 -9.42
N GLY A 131 -9.55 -19.16 -10.63
CA GLY A 131 -8.57 -20.09 -11.19
C GLY A 131 -9.11 -21.51 -11.40
N SER A 132 -10.42 -21.64 -11.65
CA SER A 132 -11.06 -22.93 -11.93
C SER A 132 -10.58 -23.61 -13.22
N ALA A 133 -9.71 -22.94 -13.99
CA ALA A 133 -8.92 -23.51 -15.08
C ALA A 133 -7.40 -23.34 -14.79
N GLU A 134 -6.62 -24.37 -15.13
CA GLU A 134 -5.15 -24.51 -15.12
C GLU A 134 -4.27 -23.24 -15.23
N PRO A 135 -2.96 -23.29 -14.84
CA PRO A 135 -2.14 -22.13 -14.38
C PRO A 135 -1.68 -21.14 -15.48
N ARG A 136 -2.45 -20.97 -16.55
CA ARG A 136 -2.33 -19.80 -17.42
C ARG A 136 -2.93 -18.62 -16.65
N ALA A 137 -2.16 -17.55 -16.51
CA ALA A 137 -2.69 -16.27 -16.02
C ALA A 137 -4.02 -16.01 -16.73
N SER A 138 -5.06 -15.82 -15.93
CA SER A 138 -6.44 -15.81 -16.36
C SER A 138 -6.63 -14.76 -17.48
N GLU A 139 -7.33 -15.11 -18.57
CA GLU A 139 -7.29 -14.34 -19.83
C GLU A 139 -7.77 -12.90 -19.61
N ASP A 140 -8.74 -12.69 -18.72
CA ASP A 140 -9.26 -11.37 -18.40
C ASP A 140 -8.28 -10.55 -17.54
N ILE A 141 -7.48 -11.18 -16.68
CA ILE A 141 -6.42 -10.49 -15.94
C ILE A 141 -5.35 -9.96 -16.89
N GLU A 142 -4.87 -10.77 -17.84
CA GLU A 142 -3.90 -10.27 -18.81
C GLU A 142 -4.53 -9.23 -19.75
N ALA A 143 -5.82 -9.36 -20.10
CA ALA A 143 -6.56 -8.33 -20.82
C ALA A 143 -6.66 -7.00 -20.03
N LEU A 144 -6.87 -7.06 -18.71
CA LEU A 144 -6.87 -5.89 -17.82
C LEU A 144 -5.51 -5.17 -17.87
N TYR A 145 -4.40 -5.88 -17.72
CA TYR A 145 -3.09 -5.22 -17.76
C TYR A 145 -2.76 -4.70 -19.17
N ALA A 146 -3.22 -5.37 -20.23
CA ALA A 146 -3.08 -4.88 -21.60
C ALA A 146 -3.87 -3.58 -21.83
N ILE A 147 -5.13 -3.49 -21.38
CA ILE A 147 -5.92 -2.26 -21.55
C ILE A 147 -5.35 -1.10 -20.71
N LEU A 148 -4.78 -1.39 -19.53
CA LEU A 148 -4.10 -0.38 -18.73
C LEU A 148 -2.83 0.15 -19.40
N ALA A 149 -2.09 -0.71 -20.11
CA ALA A 149 -0.95 -0.28 -20.92
C ALA A 149 -1.39 0.57 -22.12
N ASP A 150 -2.47 0.17 -22.82
CA ASP A 150 -3.05 0.97 -23.90
C ASP A 150 -3.54 2.33 -23.39
N LEU A 151 -4.16 2.38 -22.20
CA LEU A 151 -4.55 3.63 -21.53
C LEU A 151 -3.33 4.55 -21.30
N ASP A 152 -2.25 4.01 -20.75
CA ASP A 152 -1.04 4.79 -20.46
C ASP A 152 -0.43 5.36 -21.77
N GLN A 153 -0.52 4.63 -22.89
CA GLN A 153 -0.11 5.10 -24.21
C GLN A 153 -1.05 6.20 -24.74
N LEU A 154 -2.36 5.98 -24.71
CA LEU A 154 -3.35 6.95 -25.15
C LEU A 154 -3.23 8.27 -24.36
N GLN A 155 -2.98 8.20 -23.05
CA GLN A 155 -2.73 9.41 -22.25
C GLN A 155 -1.48 10.17 -22.70
N GLN A 156 -0.40 9.48 -23.07
CA GLN A 156 0.81 10.13 -23.62
C GLN A 156 0.56 10.78 -24.98
N GLU A 157 -0.34 10.22 -25.78
CA GLU A 157 -0.80 10.78 -27.05
C GLU A 157 -1.79 11.94 -26.86
N GLY A 158 -2.21 12.23 -25.63
CA GLY A 158 -3.11 13.33 -25.29
C GLY A 158 -4.59 13.03 -25.58
N CYS A 159 -4.96 11.75 -25.57
CA CYS A 159 -6.32 11.28 -25.83
C CYS A 159 -7.34 11.66 -24.76
N PHE A 160 -6.89 11.82 -23.52
CA PHE A 160 -7.77 12.07 -22.39
C PHE A 160 -7.29 13.33 -21.68
N GLY A 161 -8.23 14.24 -21.38
CA GLY A 161 -7.95 15.41 -20.58
C GLY A 161 -7.47 15.03 -19.18
N GLU A 162 -6.81 15.96 -18.49
CA GLU A 162 -6.43 15.75 -17.10
C GLU A 162 -7.66 15.48 -16.25
N THR A 163 -7.60 14.47 -15.40
CA THR A 163 -8.68 14.11 -14.47
C THR A 163 -8.28 14.47 -13.05
N ASN A 164 -9.26 14.70 -12.17
CA ASN A 164 -9.01 14.90 -10.74
C ASN A 164 -8.46 13.65 -10.02
N SER A 165 -8.44 12.50 -10.70
CA SER A 165 -7.97 11.22 -10.19
C SER A 165 -7.43 10.39 -11.35
N SER A 166 -6.41 9.56 -11.11
CA SER A 166 -5.85 8.68 -12.15
C SER A 166 -6.94 7.80 -12.77
N ILE A 167 -7.05 7.80 -14.11
CA ILE A 167 -7.99 6.94 -14.85
C ILE A 167 -7.70 5.46 -14.53
N ARG A 168 -6.41 5.13 -14.46
CA ARG A 168 -5.94 3.80 -14.09
C ARG A 168 -6.39 3.40 -12.68
N ASP A 169 -6.22 4.27 -11.69
CA ASP A 169 -6.70 3.99 -10.33
C ASP A 169 -8.24 3.89 -10.30
N PHE A 170 -8.95 4.68 -11.11
CA PHE A 170 -10.41 4.61 -11.24
C PHE A 170 -10.87 3.24 -11.76
N ILE A 171 -10.26 2.74 -12.83
CA ILE A 171 -10.56 1.41 -13.37
C ILE A 171 -10.31 0.34 -12.30
N LEU A 172 -9.11 0.31 -11.72
CA LEU A 172 -8.73 -0.70 -10.72
C LEU A 172 -9.63 -0.69 -9.48
N GLN A 173 -9.97 0.49 -8.95
CA GLN A 173 -10.84 0.61 -7.79
C GLN A 173 -12.32 0.37 -8.09
N SER A 174 -12.71 0.30 -9.36
CA SER A 174 -14.10 0.07 -9.77
C SER A 174 -14.42 -1.40 -10.03
N LEU A 175 -13.41 -2.26 -10.15
CA LEU A 175 -13.61 -3.69 -10.39
C LEU A 175 -14.38 -4.34 -9.24
N PRO A 176 -15.43 -5.12 -9.53
CA PRO A 176 -16.09 -5.94 -8.51
C PRO A 176 -15.11 -7.03 -8.05
N MET A 177 -15.02 -7.29 -6.74
CA MET A 177 -14.09 -8.29 -6.20
C MET A 177 -14.75 -9.14 -5.13
N THR A 178 -14.28 -10.37 -4.92
CA THR A 178 -14.60 -11.10 -3.70
C THR A 178 -14.04 -10.35 -2.47
N PRO A 179 -14.64 -10.47 -1.28
CA PRO A 179 -14.17 -9.78 -0.09
C PRO A 179 -12.69 -10.04 0.22
N ASN A 180 -12.25 -11.28 0.02
CA ASN A 180 -10.88 -11.71 0.26
C ASN A 180 -9.88 -11.10 -0.73
N GLU A 181 -10.28 -10.89 -1.98
CA GLU A 181 -9.42 -10.39 -3.05
C GLU A 181 -9.48 -8.88 -3.24
N SER A 182 -10.31 -8.17 -2.47
CA SER A 182 -10.45 -6.70 -2.54
C SER A 182 -9.16 -5.90 -2.32
N LEU A 183 -8.06 -6.54 -1.89
CA LEU A 183 -6.72 -5.97 -1.93
C LEU A 183 -6.27 -5.58 -3.35
N PHE A 184 -6.73 -6.31 -4.37
CA PHE A 184 -6.39 -6.05 -5.77
C PHE A 184 -6.77 -4.63 -6.19
N ASN A 185 -7.95 -4.16 -5.80
CA ASN A 185 -8.44 -2.82 -6.11
C ASN A 185 -7.50 -1.71 -5.65
N THR A 186 -6.78 -1.93 -4.54
CA THR A 186 -5.93 -0.90 -3.91
C THR A 186 -4.46 -1.08 -4.25
N TYR A 187 -3.98 -2.31 -4.31
CA TYR A 187 -2.56 -2.63 -4.37
C TYR A 187 -2.16 -3.49 -5.56
N GLY A 188 -3.09 -3.85 -6.45
CA GLY A 188 -2.79 -4.72 -7.61
C GLY A 188 -2.35 -6.13 -7.22
N TYR A 189 -2.54 -6.54 -5.97
CA TYR A 189 -2.15 -7.85 -5.48
C TYR A 189 -3.21 -8.91 -5.79
N LEU A 190 -2.78 -9.99 -6.43
CA LEU A 190 -3.52 -11.25 -6.58
C LEU A 190 -2.63 -12.43 -6.21
N GLU A 191 -3.26 -13.46 -5.65
CA GLU A 191 -2.62 -14.75 -5.45
C GLU A 191 -2.17 -15.28 -6.84
N GLY A 192 -0.86 -15.51 -7.02
CA GLY A 192 -0.27 -15.92 -8.31
C GLY A 192 0.49 -14.83 -9.09
N ARG A 193 0.16 -13.54 -8.96
CA ARG A 193 1.00 -12.45 -9.55
C ARG A 193 2.17 -12.06 -8.64
N THR A 194 2.08 -12.38 -7.36
CA THR A 194 3.17 -12.25 -6.37
C THR A 194 3.74 -10.86 -6.17
N SER A 195 3.01 -9.83 -6.55
CA SER A 195 3.49 -8.45 -6.48
C SER A 195 2.44 -7.53 -5.87
N MET A 196 2.88 -6.48 -5.20
CA MET A 196 2.02 -5.52 -4.50
C MET A 196 2.53 -4.10 -4.67
N ASP A 197 1.68 -3.20 -5.16
CA ASP A 197 1.98 -1.78 -5.25
C ASP A 197 2.14 -1.16 -3.86
N LEU A 198 3.26 -0.47 -3.65
CA LEU A 198 3.53 0.26 -2.42
C LEU A 198 2.92 1.66 -2.51
N LYS A 199 1.89 1.90 -1.72
CA LYS A 199 1.18 3.19 -1.66
C LYS A 199 1.63 4.01 -0.44
N PRO A 200 1.63 5.35 -0.53
CA PRO A 200 1.90 6.20 0.61
C PRO A 200 0.97 5.92 1.81
N GLY A 201 1.54 5.98 3.02
CA GLY A 201 0.82 5.65 4.26
C GLY A 201 0.97 4.18 4.69
N MET A 202 1.51 3.32 3.83
CA MET A 202 1.99 1.99 4.21
C MET A 202 3.30 2.06 5.01
N ARG A 203 3.63 0.97 5.70
CA ARG A 203 4.91 0.78 6.38
C ARG A 203 5.48 -0.58 6.04
N LEU A 204 6.73 -0.63 5.60
CA LEU A 204 7.46 -1.88 5.45
C LEU A 204 8.01 -2.34 6.80
N LYS A 205 7.89 -3.64 7.07
CA LYS A 205 8.56 -4.36 8.15
C LYS A 205 9.57 -5.29 7.50
N ILE A 206 10.86 -5.06 7.78
CA ILE A 206 11.96 -5.86 7.26
C ILE A 206 12.53 -6.66 8.41
N GLU A 207 12.51 -7.98 8.29
CA GLU A 207 13.00 -8.92 9.30
C GLU A 207 14.13 -9.76 8.72
N ARG A 208 15.30 -9.71 9.34
CA ARG A 208 16.49 -10.44 8.90
C ARG A 208 16.88 -11.47 9.95
N ALA A 209 16.93 -12.74 9.55
CA ALA A 209 17.44 -13.81 10.38
C ALA A 209 18.96 -13.95 10.22
N TYR A 210 19.64 -14.22 11.33
CA TYR A 210 21.08 -14.40 11.37
C TYR A 210 21.42 -15.80 11.83
N PHE A 211 22.42 -16.40 11.20
CA PHE A 211 22.87 -17.76 11.47
C PHE A 211 24.39 -17.76 11.67
N ARG A 212 24.90 -18.71 12.45
CA ARG A 212 26.33 -19.01 12.49
C ARG A 212 26.75 -19.60 11.14
N PRO A 213 27.98 -19.32 10.67
CA PRO A 213 28.52 -20.00 9.49
C PRO A 213 28.40 -21.51 9.65
N ALA A 214 27.86 -22.19 8.64
CA ALA A 214 27.80 -23.64 8.66
C ALA A 214 29.22 -24.23 8.64
N LYS A 215 29.41 -25.29 9.42
CA LYS A 215 30.60 -26.15 9.27
C LYS A 215 30.45 -26.95 7.98
N ALA A 216 31.56 -27.30 7.33
CA ALA A 216 31.54 -28.13 6.13
C ALA A 216 30.69 -29.40 6.33
N GLY A 217 29.70 -29.61 5.46
CA GLY A 217 28.76 -30.73 5.52
C GLY A 217 27.42 -30.47 6.24
N ASN A 218 27.21 -29.28 6.82
CA ASN A 218 25.94 -28.89 7.44
C ASN A 218 25.13 -27.92 6.57
N GLU A 219 23.81 -27.88 6.77
CA GLU A 219 22.92 -26.90 6.13
C GLU A 219 23.19 -25.47 6.64
N GLU A 220 23.16 -24.49 5.73
CA GLU A 220 23.50 -23.08 5.98
C GLU A 220 22.49 -22.34 6.87
N HIS A 221 21.27 -22.87 7.01
CA HIS A 221 20.15 -22.23 7.71
C HIS A 221 19.42 -23.17 8.69
N ASP A 222 20.15 -23.98 9.44
CA ASP A 222 19.60 -24.85 10.49
C ASP A 222 19.17 -24.04 11.75
N ALA A 223 18.13 -24.50 12.43
CA ALA A 223 17.69 -23.97 13.72
C ALA A 223 18.83 -23.98 14.78
N LYS A 224 19.78 -24.92 14.68
CA LYS A 224 20.94 -24.98 15.59
C LYS A 224 21.96 -23.88 15.36
N THR A 225 22.01 -23.32 14.15
CA THR A 225 22.90 -22.20 13.81
C THR A 225 22.22 -20.85 13.95
N PHE A 226 20.90 -20.80 14.12
CA PHE A 226 20.14 -19.57 14.32
C PHE A 226 20.63 -18.76 15.53
N LEU A 227 20.89 -17.47 15.30
CA LEU A 227 21.39 -16.52 16.28
C LEU A 227 20.32 -15.53 16.75
N GLY A 228 19.31 -15.27 15.93
CA GLY A 228 18.26 -14.30 16.20
C GLY A 228 17.80 -13.53 14.95
N VAL A 229 16.97 -12.52 15.16
CA VAL A 229 16.37 -11.67 14.13
C VAL A 229 16.62 -10.19 14.43
N SER A 230 16.87 -9.40 13.38
CA SER A 230 16.72 -7.94 13.44
C SER A 230 15.43 -7.51 12.74
N THR A 231 14.78 -6.48 13.26
CA THR A 231 13.55 -5.89 12.70
C THR A 231 13.75 -4.41 12.47
N MET A 232 13.46 -3.95 11.26
CA MET A 232 13.46 -2.54 10.86
C MET A 232 12.11 -2.15 10.26
N TYR A 233 11.70 -0.90 10.48
CA TYR A 233 10.48 -0.34 9.91
C TYR A 233 10.79 0.87 9.02
N LEU A 234 10.18 0.91 7.83
CA LEU A 234 10.25 2.04 6.90
C LEU A 234 8.84 2.51 6.54
N ASP A 235 8.51 3.77 6.79
CA ASP A 235 7.28 4.39 6.27
C ASP A 235 7.43 4.68 4.78
N VAL A 236 6.40 4.36 4.00
CA VAL A 236 6.26 4.74 2.58
C VAL A 236 5.57 6.09 2.54
N GLU A 237 6.29 7.13 2.11
CA GLU A 237 5.81 8.51 2.15
C GLU A 237 5.88 9.19 0.79
N VAL A 238 4.99 10.16 0.59
CA VAL A 238 5.12 11.13 -0.50
C VAL A 238 6.27 12.09 -0.17
N ALA A 239 7.29 12.10 -1.00
CA ALA A 239 8.24 13.19 -1.16
C ALA A 239 7.63 14.29 -2.04
N GLY A 240 8.25 15.48 -2.09
CA GLY A 240 7.82 16.53 -3.00
C GLY A 240 7.66 16.04 -4.46
N ASN A 241 6.70 16.62 -5.18
CA ASN A 241 6.30 16.24 -6.56
C ASN A 241 5.69 14.83 -6.70
N SER A 242 4.91 14.39 -5.71
CA SER A 242 4.19 13.10 -5.72
C SER A 242 5.06 11.84 -5.79
N LYS A 243 6.39 11.98 -5.78
CA LYS A 243 7.32 10.86 -5.75
C LYS A 243 7.33 10.19 -4.39
N ILE A 244 7.58 8.90 -4.33
CA ILE A 244 7.65 8.12 -3.11
C ILE A 244 9.08 8.10 -2.56
N ARG A 245 9.20 8.10 -1.22
CA ARG A 245 10.44 7.85 -0.48
C ARG A 245 10.19 6.89 0.69
N PHE A 246 11.26 6.26 1.15
CA PHE A 246 11.24 5.39 2.33
C PHE A 246 11.88 6.11 3.52
N ARG A 247 11.14 6.24 4.62
CA ARG A 247 11.64 6.89 5.84
C ARG A 247 11.72 5.89 7.00
N ARG A 248 12.89 5.76 7.61
CA ARG A 248 13.06 4.89 8.78
C ARG A 248 12.20 5.33 9.96
N VAL A 249 11.66 4.35 10.68
CA VAL A 249 10.88 4.52 11.91
C VAL A 249 11.61 3.86 13.08
N GLY A 250 12.08 4.68 14.02
CA GLY A 250 12.80 4.20 15.20
C GLY A 250 14.18 3.60 14.88
N SER A 251 14.74 2.90 15.85
CA SER A 251 15.97 2.13 15.72
C SER A 251 15.68 0.69 15.27
N ILE A 252 16.69 0.03 14.69
CA ILE A 252 16.64 -1.41 14.43
C ILE A 252 16.51 -2.14 15.77
N ARG A 253 15.61 -3.11 15.84
CA ARG A 253 15.39 -3.95 17.02
C ARG A 253 16.05 -5.31 16.81
N TYR A 254 16.71 -5.84 17.83
CA TYR A 254 17.39 -7.13 17.77
C TYR A 254 16.79 -8.09 18.81
N SER A 255 16.54 -9.32 18.39
CA SER A 255 16.05 -10.39 19.25
C SER A 255 16.91 -11.65 19.06
N PRO A 256 17.71 -12.08 20.05
CA PRO A 256 17.92 -11.44 21.35
C PRO A 256 18.74 -10.14 21.24
N ALA A 257 18.65 -9.26 22.24
CA ALA A 257 19.36 -7.97 22.25
C ALA A 257 20.89 -8.11 22.11
N SER A 258 21.48 -9.20 22.60
CA SER A 258 22.91 -9.51 22.46
C SER A 258 23.38 -9.64 21.02
N LEU A 259 22.45 -9.85 20.07
CA LEU A 259 22.76 -9.93 18.65
C LEU A 259 23.34 -8.62 18.13
N ALA A 260 22.90 -7.47 18.63
CA ALA A 260 23.35 -6.14 18.19
C ALA A 260 24.88 -5.95 18.26
N HIS A 261 25.56 -6.63 19.18
CA HIS A 261 27.03 -6.56 19.32
C HIS A 261 27.78 -7.57 18.44
N ARG A 262 27.09 -8.59 17.93
CA ARG A 262 27.69 -9.72 17.20
C ARG A 262 27.63 -9.56 15.70
N VAL A 263 26.60 -8.88 15.21
CA VAL A 263 26.52 -8.49 13.80
C VAL A 263 27.11 -7.10 13.67
N GLN A 264 28.24 -6.99 12.97
CA GLN A 264 28.70 -5.68 12.48
C GLN A 264 27.52 -5.04 11.74
N GLU A 265 27.34 -3.73 11.91
CA GLU A 265 26.27 -2.93 11.32
C GLU A 265 26.34 -2.94 9.79
N GLU A 266 26.05 -4.08 9.19
CA GLU A 266 25.70 -4.16 7.80
C GLU A 266 24.27 -3.65 7.69
N ASN A 267 24.18 -2.32 7.73
CA ASN A 267 23.04 -1.47 7.43
C ASN A 267 22.58 -1.63 5.97
N ARG A 268 22.68 -2.84 5.39
CA ARG A 268 22.34 -3.16 3.99
C ARG A 268 20.94 -2.69 3.65
N ASP A 269 20.00 -2.93 4.57
CA ASP A 269 18.60 -2.56 4.40
C ASP A 269 18.37 -1.04 4.49
N LEU A 270 19.29 -0.26 5.10
CA LEU A 270 19.24 1.21 5.05
C LEU A 270 19.47 1.76 3.64
N GLY A 271 20.04 0.96 2.73
CA GLY A 271 20.17 1.32 1.32
C GLY A 271 18.84 1.72 0.68
N LEU A 272 17.71 1.17 1.14
CA LEU A 272 16.36 1.53 0.68
C LEU A 272 16.00 3.00 0.92
N ILE A 273 16.59 3.64 1.93
CA ILE A 273 16.35 5.07 2.22
C ILE A 273 17.04 5.94 1.16
N LEU A 274 18.06 5.41 0.50
CA LEU A 274 18.93 6.11 -0.45
C LEU A 274 18.55 5.87 -1.91
N ILE A 275 17.57 5.00 -2.20
CA ILE A 275 17.22 4.68 -3.58
C ILE A 275 16.61 5.89 -4.30
N PRO A 276 16.75 5.99 -5.65
CA PRO A 276 16.18 7.09 -6.41
C PRO A 276 14.67 7.15 -6.22
N ARG A 277 14.14 8.33 -5.90
CA ARG A 277 12.69 8.55 -5.71
C ARG A 277 11.94 8.37 -7.01
N GLN A 278 10.93 7.50 -7.00
CA GLN A 278 10.08 7.17 -8.14
C GLN A 278 8.62 7.53 -7.87
N LEU A 279 7.79 7.64 -8.91
CA LEU A 279 6.35 7.86 -8.73
C LEU A 279 5.65 6.58 -8.24
N HIS A 280 6.17 5.42 -8.64
CA HIS A 280 5.61 4.11 -8.33
C HIS A 280 6.69 3.19 -7.77
N TYR A 281 6.33 2.40 -6.75
CA TYR A 281 7.10 1.25 -6.30
C TYR A 281 6.20 0.03 -6.12
N ARG A 282 6.78 -1.16 -6.28
CA ARG A 282 6.11 -2.44 -6.08
C ARG A 282 7.02 -3.38 -5.30
N LEU A 283 6.45 -4.09 -4.33
CA LEU A 283 7.09 -5.17 -3.61
C LEU A 283 6.81 -6.49 -4.34
N LEU A 284 7.86 -7.25 -4.60
CA LEU A 284 7.83 -8.56 -5.26
C LEU A 284 8.06 -9.68 -4.25
N PHE A 285 7.22 -10.71 -4.31
CA PHE A 285 7.22 -11.89 -3.46
C PHE A 285 7.57 -13.15 -4.28
N TYR A 286 8.86 -13.39 -4.51
CA TYR A 286 9.34 -14.55 -5.29
C TYR A 286 9.00 -15.93 -4.67
N THR A 287 8.38 -15.96 -3.49
CA THR A 287 8.05 -17.17 -2.73
C THR A 287 7.11 -18.13 -3.45
N TYR A 288 6.34 -17.68 -4.46
CA TYR A 288 5.41 -18.55 -5.20
C TYR A 288 5.88 -18.91 -6.61
N LEU A 289 6.98 -18.32 -7.10
CA LEU A 289 7.44 -18.50 -8.48
C LEU A 289 8.73 -19.32 -8.60
N VAL A 290 9.50 -19.48 -7.51
CA VAL A 290 10.82 -20.08 -7.58
C VAL A 290 10.86 -21.45 -6.87
N PRO A 291 11.41 -22.51 -7.51
CA PRO A 291 11.59 -23.83 -6.89
C PRO A 291 12.32 -23.77 -5.55
N LYS A 292 11.98 -24.69 -4.63
CA LYS A 292 12.51 -24.77 -3.23
C LYS A 292 14.05 -24.77 -3.10
N LYS A 293 14.79 -24.97 -4.21
CA LYS A 293 16.26 -25.01 -4.25
C LYS A 293 16.92 -23.62 -4.31
N HIS A 294 16.17 -22.56 -4.61
CA HIS A 294 16.69 -21.20 -4.63
C HIS A 294 16.23 -20.43 -3.40
N THR A 295 17.17 -19.77 -2.71
CA THR A 295 16.90 -18.86 -1.59
C THR A 295 16.04 -17.69 -2.07
N ARG A 296 14.89 -17.50 -1.42
CA ARG A 296 13.83 -16.57 -1.83
C ARG A 296 14.16 -15.13 -1.44
N PHE A 297 14.56 -14.37 -2.44
CA PHE A 297 14.79 -12.92 -2.48
C PHE A 297 13.55 -12.01 -2.57
N PRO A 298 12.86 -11.44 -1.54
CA PRO A 298 11.95 -10.34 -1.86
C PRO A 298 12.70 -9.21 -2.58
N ALA A 299 12.01 -8.42 -3.40
CA ALA A 299 12.59 -7.26 -4.06
C ALA A 299 11.62 -6.08 -4.08
N ILE A 300 12.17 -4.87 -4.13
CA ILE A 300 11.39 -3.65 -4.37
C ILE A 300 11.83 -3.09 -5.72
N ILE A 301 10.87 -2.91 -6.62
CA ILE A 301 11.06 -2.28 -7.91
C ILE A 301 10.42 -0.89 -7.94
N GLY A 302 10.96 0.03 -8.71
CA GLY A 302 10.44 1.40 -8.81
C GLY A 302 10.67 2.04 -10.16
N ALA A 303 9.68 2.81 -10.63
CA ALA A 303 9.70 3.46 -11.93
C ALA A 303 8.90 4.76 -11.97
N GLY A 304 9.14 5.55 -13.02
CA GLY A 304 8.41 6.79 -13.27
C GLY A 304 6.96 6.56 -13.72
N ASN A 305 6.66 5.42 -14.34
CA ASN A 305 5.32 5.05 -14.79
C ASN A 305 4.93 3.64 -14.29
N ALA A 306 3.64 3.42 -14.04
CA ALA A 306 3.07 2.14 -13.64
C ALA A 306 3.22 1.06 -14.71
N SER A 307 3.05 1.38 -16.01
CA SER A 307 3.26 0.42 -17.10
C SER A 307 4.65 -0.20 -17.13
N GLN A 308 5.69 0.59 -16.82
CA GLN A 308 7.06 0.09 -16.73
C GLN A 308 7.22 -0.95 -15.60
N LEU A 309 6.47 -0.80 -14.50
CA LEU A 309 6.44 -1.80 -13.43
C LEU A 309 5.67 -3.04 -13.85
N ASP A 310 4.56 -2.90 -14.57
CA ASP A 310 3.78 -4.05 -15.06
C ASP A 310 4.58 -4.89 -16.06
N GLU A 311 5.29 -4.25 -16.98
CA GLU A 311 6.17 -4.94 -17.92
C GLU A 311 7.31 -5.67 -17.21
N LEU A 312 7.97 -5.02 -16.25
CA LEU A 312 9.05 -5.62 -15.47
C LEU A 312 8.52 -6.80 -14.64
N ASP A 313 7.38 -6.63 -13.96
CA ASP A 313 6.75 -7.68 -13.16
C ASP A 313 6.39 -8.90 -14.03
N ARG A 314 5.84 -8.68 -15.24
CA ARG A 314 5.60 -9.75 -16.21
C ARG A 314 6.89 -10.46 -16.65
N GLU A 315 7.96 -9.72 -16.91
CA GLU A 315 9.24 -10.30 -17.32
C GLU A 315 9.90 -11.11 -16.20
N LEU A 316 9.88 -10.60 -14.96
CA LEU A 316 10.40 -11.31 -13.78
C LEU A 316 9.61 -12.59 -13.47
N ARG A 317 8.29 -12.60 -13.73
CA ARG A 317 7.48 -13.83 -13.66
C ARG A 317 7.89 -14.84 -14.73
N ALA A 318 8.19 -14.38 -15.94
CA ALA A 318 8.62 -15.25 -17.05
C ALA A 318 10.06 -15.75 -16.89
N GLN A 319 10.91 -15.01 -16.18
CA GLN A 319 12.33 -15.30 -15.94
C GLN A 319 12.62 -15.38 -14.44
N SER A 320 11.96 -16.32 -13.76
CA SER A 320 11.99 -16.43 -12.30
C SER A 320 13.37 -16.66 -11.67
N ASP A 321 14.34 -17.11 -12.48
CA ASP A 321 15.70 -17.44 -12.03
C ASP A 321 16.69 -16.28 -12.23
N GLU A 322 16.31 -15.23 -12.96
CA GLU A 322 17.15 -14.07 -13.24
C GLU A 322 17.10 -13.05 -12.08
N SER A 323 18.24 -12.43 -11.77
CA SER A 323 18.27 -11.34 -10.79
C SER A 323 17.48 -10.14 -11.31
N CYS A 324 16.61 -9.60 -10.47
CA CYS A 324 15.88 -8.37 -10.72
C CYS A 324 16.79 -7.19 -11.05
N LYS A 325 18.01 -7.14 -10.51
CA LYS A 325 18.98 -6.09 -10.85
C LYS A 325 19.37 -6.14 -12.34
N ASN A 326 19.51 -7.33 -12.91
CA ASN A 326 19.88 -7.51 -14.31
C ASN A 326 18.75 -7.06 -15.24
N VAL A 327 17.53 -7.54 -15.00
CA VAL A 327 16.35 -7.18 -15.79
C VAL A 327 16.02 -5.67 -15.66
N ALA A 328 16.12 -5.11 -14.44
CA ALA A 328 15.85 -3.71 -14.19
C ALA A 328 16.83 -2.75 -14.89
N THR A 329 18.11 -3.13 -14.97
CA THR A 329 19.15 -2.31 -15.62
C THR A 329 18.83 -2.08 -17.10
N ALA A 330 18.38 -3.12 -17.81
CA ALA A 330 17.99 -3.01 -19.21
C ALA A 330 16.83 -2.02 -19.44
N ARG A 331 15.94 -1.86 -18.44
CA ARG A 331 14.73 -1.04 -18.50
C ARG A 331 14.84 0.33 -17.83
N ARG A 332 16.00 0.67 -17.27
CA ARG A 332 16.23 1.90 -16.49
C ARG A 332 15.26 2.08 -15.32
N VAL A 333 14.86 0.97 -14.71
CA VAL A 333 14.02 0.94 -13.51
C VAL A 333 14.87 0.66 -12.29
N THR A 334 14.42 1.10 -11.12
CA THR A 334 15.09 0.83 -9.85
C THR A 334 14.72 -0.58 -9.40
N CYS A 335 15.71 -1.39 -9.00
CA CYS A 335 15.46 -2.64 -8.28
C CYS A 335 16.38 -2.77 -7.07
N VAL A 336 15.81 -3.14 -5.94
CA VAL A 336 16.52 -3.53 -4.72
C VAL A 336 16.08 -4.92 -4.31
N GLU A 337 16.99 -5.88 -4.47
CA GLU A 337 16.84 -7.24 -3.96
C GLU A 337 17.40 -7.34 -2.54
N PHE A 338 16.73 -8.13 -1.71
CA PHE A 338 17.12 -8.35 -0.32
C PHE A 338 17.92 -9.63 -0.16
N ASP A 339 19.24 -9.58 -0.16
CA ASP A 339 20.04 -10.80 -0.04
C ASP A 339 20.00 -11.40 1.38
N GLY A 340 20.13 -12.73 1.49
CA GLY A 340 20.17 -13.49 2.75
C GLY A 340 18.78 -13.79 3.34
N SER A 341 18.71 -14.41 4.52
CA SER A 341 17.42 -14.82 5.11
C SER A 341 16.59 -13.62 5.59
N VAL A 342 15.82 -13.02 4.69
CA VAL A 342 15.05 -11.78 4.91
C VAL A 342 13.58 -11.99 4.56
N ALA A 343 12.70 -11.49 5.42
CA ALA A 343 11.29 -11.30 5.13
C ALA A 343 10.97 -9.80 5.05
N VAL A 344 10.16 -9.42 4.07
CA VAL A 344 9.67 -8.05 3.89
C VAL A 344 8.15 -8.12 3.85
N SER A 345 7.50 -7.50 4.83
CA SER A 345 6.05 -7.45 4.95
C SER A 345 5.55 -6.03 4.86
N ALA A 346 4.40 -5.83 4.21
CA ALA A 346 3.76 -4.54 4.12
C ALA A 346 2.72 -4.37 5.23
N LEU A 347 2.76 -3.26 5.95
CA LEU A 347 1.78 -2.91 6.96
C LEU A 347 0.87 -1.81 6.44
N ILE A 348 -0.42 -1.95 6.66
CA ILE A 348 -1.44 -1.00 6.27
C ILE A 348 -1.91 -0.22 7.49
N LYS A 349 -2.10 1.10 7.32
CA LYS A 349 -2.63 1.95 8.38
C LYS A 349 -4.15 2.02 8.28
N VAL A 350 -4.84 1.55 9.30
CA VAL A 350 -6.31 1.63 9.44
C VAL A 350 -6.68 2.44 10.68
N GLU A 351 -7.94 2.83 10.78
CA GLU A 351 -8.51 3.49 11.97
C GLU A 351 -9.53 2.56 12.63
N LEU A 352 -9.24 2.10 13.84
CA LEU A 352 -10.11 1.22 14.62
C LEU A 352 -10.62 1.98 15.84
N ASN A 353 -11.94 2.18 15.94
CA ASN A 353 -12.58 2.96 17.01
C ASN A 353 -11.92 4.33 17.21
N GLY A 354 -11.67 5.05 16.11
CA GLY A 354 -11.04 6.38 16.11
C GLY A 354 -9.52 6.38 16.35
N LYS A 355 -8.87 5.21 16.48
CA LYS A 355 -7.43 5.10 16.76
C LYS A 355 -6.67 4.52 15.57
N PRO A 356 -5.61 5.19 15.09
CA PRO A 356 -4.79 4.63 14.02
C PRO A 356 -4.03 3.39 14.52
N ARG A 357 -4.01 2.35 13.68
CA ARG A 357 -3.30 1.08 13.90
C ARG A 357 -2.65 0.63 12.61
N PHE A 358 -1.45 0.06 12.73
CA PHE A 358 -0.81 -0.66 11.64
C PHE A 358 -1.14 -2.14 11.79
N LEU A 359 -1.66 -2.74 10.72
CA LEU A 359 -1.94 -4.17 10.61
C LEU A 359 -1.11 -4.75 9.48
N GLU A 360 -0.85 -6.05 9.53
CA GLU A 360 -0.31 -6.75 8.36
C GLU A 360 -1.28 -6.60 7.19
N TRP A 361 -0.75 -6.42 5.98
CA TRP A 361 -1.56 -6.43 4.77
C TRP A 361 -2.31 -7.77 4.65
N GLY A 362 -3.55 -7.72 4.17
CA GLY A 362 -4.44 -8.89 4.14
C GLY A 362 -5.10 -9.25 5.46
N ALA A 363 -4.89 -8.47 6.52
CA ALA A 363 -5.76 -8.52 7.70
C ALA A 363 -7.22 -8.31 7.28
N LYS A 364 -8.13 -9.09 7.85
CA LYS A 364 -9.57 -9.09 7.56
C LYS A 364 -10.36 -8.50 8.71
N ILE A 365 -11.65 -8.25 8.52
CA ILE A 365 -12.53 -7.74 9.59
C ILE A 365 -12.51 -8.67 10.82
N LYS A 366 -12.51 -10.00 10.63
CA LYS A 366 -12.41 -10.96 11.74
C LYS A 366 -11.15 -10.80 12.60
N ASP A 367 -10.05 -10.30 12.03
CA ASP A 367 -8.76 -10.21 12.74
C ASP A 367 -8.73 -9.02 13.71
N VAL A 368 -9.62 -8.03 13.53
CA VAL A 368 -9.71 -6.84 14.38
C VAL A 368 -10.89 -6.87 15.34
N LEU A 369 -11.88 -7.74 15.09
CA LEU A 369 -12.96 -8.02 16.02
C LEU A 369 -12.52 -9.07 17.04
N SER A 370 -13.01 -8.96 18.27
CA SER A 370 -12.75 -9.97 19.30
C SER A 370 -13.67 -11.16 19.06
N LYS A 371 -13.11 -12.38 18.97
CA LYS A 371 -13.87 -13.64 18.79
C LYS A 371 -15.07 -13.79 19.73
N SER A 372 -14.90 -13.36 20.99
CA SER A 372 -15.93 -13.44 22.03
C SER A 372 -17.10 -12.46 21.87
N SER A 373 -17.04 -11.56 20.89
CA SER A 373 -18.04 -10.51 20.68
C SER A 373 -18.26 -10.21 19.19
N GLU A 374 -17.94 -11.16 18.29
CA GLU A 374 -18.04 -10.94 16.84
C GLU A 374 -19.49 -10.64 16.45
N VAL A 375 -20.44 -11.45 16.92
CA VAL A 375 -21.88 -11.30 16.60
C VAL A 375 -22.41 -9.94 17.06
N GLU A 376 -22.10 -9.52 18.29
CA GLU A 376 -22.54 -8.23 18.83
C GLU A 376 -21.81 -7.05 18.17
N ALA A 377 -20.53 -7.22 17.84
CA ALA A 377 -19.77 -6.20 17.14
C ALA A 377 -20.32 -5.97 15.73
N LEU A 378 -20.69 -7.03 14.99
CA LEU A 378 -21.25 -6.93 13.64
C LEU A 378 -22.53 -6.09 13.61
N LYS A 379 -23.42 -6.25 14.59
CA LYS A 379 -24.68 -5.48 14.69
C LYS A 379 -24.46 -3.97 14.80
N THR A 380 -23.31 -3.55 15.34
CA THR A 380 -22.99 -2.13 15.56
C THR A 380 -21.82 -1.65 14.70
N LEU A 381 -21.28 -2.54 13.85
CA LEU A 381 -20.15 -2.24 13.00
C LEU A 381 -20.56 -1.18 11.97
N ARG A 382 -19.74 -0.14 11.88
CA ARG A 382 -19.73 0.85 10.83
C ARG A 382 -18.37 0.79 10.17
N PHE A 383 -18.38 0.56 8.87
CA PHE A 383 -17.18 0.46 8.07
C PHE A 383 -17.23 1.50 6.96
N GLN A 384 -16.19 2.34 6.88
CA GLN A 384 -15.97 3.25 5.78
C GLN A 384 -14.67 2.92 5.04
N ARG A 385 -14.77 2.82 3.72
CA ARG A 385 -13.65 2.60 2.80
C ARG A 385 -13.50 3.80 1.88
N ARG A 386 -12.26 4.10 1.48
CA ARG A 386 -12.02 5.13 0.47
C ARG A 386 -12.31 4.59 -0.93
N PHE A 387 -12.96 5.40 -1.73
CA PHE A 387 -12.98 5.28 -3.18
C PHE A 387 -12.51 6.61 -3.76
N MET A 388 -11.45 6.56 -4.56
CA MET A 388 -10.69 7.75 -4.94
C MET A 388 -10.29 8.56 -3.67
N ASN A 389 -10.63 9.85 -3.63
CA ASN A 389 -10.28 10.76 -2.55
C ASN A 389 -11.38 10.95 -1.48
N SER A 390 -12.44 10.13 -1.50
CA SER A 390 -13.60 10.27 -0.61
C SER A 390 -13.90 8.98 0.16
N TYR A 391 -14.49 9.14 1.35
CA TYR A 391 -14.95 8.01 2.18
C TYR A 391 -16.40 7.65 1.85
N TYR A 392 -16.66 6.36 1.78
CA TYR A 392 -17.96 5.77 1.54
C TYR A 392 -18.23 4.70 2.58
N ASP A 393 -19.47 4.58 3.00
CA ASP A 393 -19.88 3.45 3.84
C ASP A 393 -19.80 2.15 3.04
N VAL A 394 -19.49 1.06 3.73
CA VAL A 394 -19.60 -0.31 3.23
C VAL A 394 -20.88 -0.90 3.82
N ARG A 395 -21.89 -1.08 2.97
CA ARG A 395 -23.16 -1.70 3.34
C ARG A 395 -23.02 -3.22 3.27
N PHE A 396 -23.47 -3.92 4.30
CA PHE A 396 -23.51 -5.38 4.40
C PHE A 396 -24.65 -5.76 5.34
N ASP A 397 -25.12 -7.01 5.24
CA ASP A 397 -26.04 -7.59 6.22
C ASP A 397 -25.26 -8.01 7.47
N PRO A 398 -25.55 -7.48 8.67
CA PRO A 398 -24.87 -7.88 9.91
C PRO A 398 -25.03 -9.37 10.27
N GLU A 399 -26.04 -10.04 9.73
CA GLU A 399 -26.25 -11.48 9.92
C GLU A 399 -25.45 -12.31 8.88
N ASP A 400 -24.91 -11.67 7.84
CA ASP A 400 -24.02 -12.31 6.87
C ASP A 400 -22.57 -12.31 7.36
N SER A 401 -22.06 -13.50 7.68
CA SER A 401 -20.68 -13.71 8.12
C SER A 401 -19.64 -13.39 7.04
N ASN A 402 -20.01 -13.26 5.76
CA ASN A 402 -19.08 -12.98 4.68
C ASN A 402 -18.35 -11.65 4.86
N VAL A 403 -18.94 -10.68 5.56
CA VAL A 403 -18.24 -9.42 5.91
C VAL A 403 -16.95 -9.67 6.71
N LEU A 404 -16.89 -10.75 7.48
CA LEU A 404 -15.71 -11.12 8.26
C LEU A 404 -14.51 -11.50 7.39
N SER A 405 -14.74 -11.92 6.13
CA SER A 405 -13.71 -12.29 5.17
C SER A 405 -13.16 -11.07 4.40
N LEU A 406 -13.85 -9.93 4.47
CA LEU A 406 -13.45 -8.70 3.80
C LEU A 406 -12.07 -8.23 4.26
N ALA A 407 -11.11 -8.23 3.32
CA ALA A 407 -9.76 -7.78 3.54
C ALA A 407 -9.75 -6.26 3.78
N LEU A 408 -9.02 -5.81 4.80
CA LEU A 408 -8.82 -4.40 5.11
C LEU A 408 -7.76 -3.80 4.19
N VAL A 409 -7.96 -2.53 3.84
CA VAL A 409 -7.00 -1.74 3.05
C VAL A 409 -6.62 -0.45 3.79
N GLY A 410 -5.56 0.20 3.31
CA GLY A 410 -5.01 1.39 3.93
C GLY A 410 -6.02 2.54 3.92
N GLY A 411 -6.22 3.16 5.08
CA GLY A 411 -7.16 4.27 5.26
C GLY A 411 -8.57 3.84 5.67
N ASP A 412 -8.88 2.54 5.70
CA ASP A 412 -10.16 2.02 6.19
C ASP A 412 -10.45 2.49 7.61
N ARG A 413 -11.74 2.74 7.89
CA ARG A 413 -12.24 3.18 9.20
C ARG A 413 -13.32 2.25 9.71
N LEU A 414 -13.08 1.65 10.86
CA LEU A 414 -14.00 0.72 11.49
C LEU A 414 -14.35 1.23 12.88
N THR A 415 -15.64 1.30 13.19
CA THR A 415 -16.14 1.61 14.52
C THR A 415 -17.21 0.61 14.91
N TRP A 416 -17.17 0.13 16.15
CA TRP A 416 -18.16 -0.79 16.71
C TRP A 416 -18.25 -0.57 18.22
N SER A 417 -19.41 -0.90 18.79
CA SER A 417 -19.60 -0.89 20.24
C SER A 417 -19.67 -2.31 20.76
N LYS A 418 -19.12 -2.55 21.95
CA LYS A 418 -19.52 -3.72 22.74
C LYS A 418 -20.93 -3.40 23.23
N SER A 419 -21.91 -4.28 22.99
CA SER A 419 -23.19 -4.12 23.67
C SER A 419 -22.89 -4.08 25.17
N SER A 420 -23.22 -2.96 25.81
CA SER A 420 -23.24 -2.90 27.26
C SER A 420 -24.34 -3.85 27.69
N SER A 421 -23.99 -4.97 28.32
CA SER A 421 -24.91 -5.59 29.26
C SER A 421 -25.33 -4.49 30.22
N ALA A 422 -26.64 -4.19 30.27
CA ALA A 422 -27.21 -3.22 31.18
C ALA A 422 -26.66 -3.47 32.60
N PRO A 423 -26.35 -2.43 33.38
CA PRO A 423 -26.01 -2.63 34.78
C PRO A 423 -27.23 -3.26 35.46
N GLN A 424 -27.05 -4.44 36.03
CA GLN A 424 -28.01 -5.06 36.95
C GLN A 424 -28.13 -4.25 38.24
#